data_AF-T0F8H2-F1
#
_entry.id   AF-T0F8H2-F1
#
_cell.length_a   1.000
_cell.length_b   1.000
_cell.length_c   1.000
_cell.angle_alpha   90.00
_cell.angle_beta   90.00
_cell.angle_gamma   90.00
#
_symmetry.space_group_name_H-M   'P 1'
#
loop_
_entity.id
_entity.type
_entity.pdbx_description
1 polymer ?
#
loop_
_entity_poly.entity_id
_entity_poly.type
_entity_poly.pdbx_seq_one_letter_code
_entity_poly.pdbx_strand_id
1 'polypeptide(L)'
;MSNQMNQFQTSSSVSGRVGDWNFIDKDLSEGYKFRAMSKALLTAGAILLLSMPLYISAQVAGPPDEEKAKKELQVQWSKRFPSDKILNVESAGKPRLIERDSTEENALPEVRYKFSFFLTSRKKEGQVTKTPVGVIFQFVRSKGWIFSDIGLARSVTITEAGKEPPSKEEAYQLIEDAINEDRGKAAKSIDSLRLSVPEFGQNATLNKEQFWFRYEGEYESTENGSKIICSDFVIRLVKEVNSINWKVEWEDKGKCKPIDEQ
;
A
#
# COMPACT_ATOMS: atom_id res chain seq x y z
N MET A 1 -60.26 16.02 12.88
CA MET A 1 -59.35 16.08 14.04
C MET A 1 -57.98 16.45 13.47
N SER A 2 -57.65 17.74 13.31
CA SER A 2 -57.02 18.67 14.30
C SER A 2 -55.79 18.04 14.97
N ASN A 3 -54.59 18.65 15.03
CA ASN A 3 -54.17 20.06 15.05
C ASN A 3 -52.69 20.19 14.60
N GLN A 4 -52.35 21.20 13.79
CA GLN A 4 -51.59 22.44 14.09
C GLN A 4 -50.09 22.24 14.44
N MET A 5 -49.11 22.75 13.68
CA MET A 5 -48.77 24.14 13.28
C MET A 5 -48.11 24.92 14.42
N ASN A 6 -46.84 25.32 14.22
CA ASN A 6 -46.35 26.63 14.65
C ASN A 6 -45.10 27.05 13.85
N GLN A 7 -45.27 28.17 13.14
CA GLN A 7 -44.23 29.05 12.61
C GLN A 7 -43.68 29.92 13.76
N PHE A 8 -42.49 30.50 13.59
CA PHE A 8 -42.28 31.91 13.91
C PHE A 8 -41.22 32.53 12.99
N GLN A 9 -41.64 33.60 12.32
CA GLN A 9 -40.86 34.70 11.71
C GLN A 9 -40.17 35.53 12.83
N THR A 10 -39.28 36.53 12.67
CA THR A 10 -39.15 37.64 11.69
C THR A 10 -37.91 38.49 12.00
N SER A 11 -37.38 39.16 10.95
CA SER A 11 -36.90 40.58 10.86
C SER A 11 -35.74 41.10 11.72
N SER A 12 -34.63 41.60 11.12
CA SER A 12 -34.35 43.02 10.72
C SER A 12 -33.42 43.72 11.74
N SER A 13 -32.54 44.69 11.47
CA SER A 13 -31.97 45.36 10.29
C SER A 13 -30.96 46.43 10.78
N VAL A 14 -30.13 46.92 9.84
CA VAL A 14 -29.52 48.28 9.74
C VAL A 14 -28.38 48.73 10.69
N SER A 15 -27.24 49.07 10.08
CA SER A 15 -26.61 50.43 10.02
C SER A 15 -25.22 50.28 9.38
N GLY A 16 -24.88 50.79 8.18
CA GLY A 16 -24.72 52.20 7.79
C GLY A 16 -23.29 52.69 8.11
N ARG A 17 -22.53 53.46 7.32
CA ARG A 17 -22.59 54.09 5.99
C ARG A 17 -21.25 54.89 5.84
N VAL A 18 -20.80 55.19 4.60
CA VAL A 18 -19.89 56.31 4.20
C VAL A 18 -18.38 56.18 4.53
N GLY A 19 -17.42 56.45 3.62
CA GLY A 19 -17.51 56.94 2.24
C GLY A 19 -16.14 57.12 1.55
N ASP A 20 -16.22 57.41 0.25
CA ASP A 20 -15.16 57.94 -0.61
C ASP A 20 -14.86 59.40 -0.28
N TRP A 21 -13.58 59.81 -0.33
CA TRP A 21 -13.15 61.12 -0.84
C TRP A 21 -11.74 61.03 -1.45
N ASN A 22 -11.63 61.62 -2.63
CA ASN A 22 -10.44 61.77 -3.45
C ASN A 22 -9.39 62.75 -2.87
N PHE A 23 -8.23 62.73 -3.52
CA PHE A 23 -7.45 63.91 -3.93
C PHE A 23 -6.56 64.59 -2.88
N ILE A 24 -5.24 64.43 -3.00
CA ILE A 24 -4.29 65.56 -3.12
C ILE A 24 -3.17 65.13 -4.08
N ASP A 25 -3.08 65.86 -5.18
CA ASP A 25 -1.95 65.93 -6.10
C ASP A 25 -1.07 67.12 -5.67
N LYS A 26 0.27 66.96 -5.67
CA LYS A 26 1.22 68.08 -5.69
C LYS A 26 2.65 67.64 -6.07
N ASP A 27 2.85 67.57 -7.37
CA ASP A 27 3.92 68.14 -8.20
C ASP A 27 5.29 68.58 -7.62
N LEU A 28 6.32 68.33 -8.47
CA LEU A 28 7.60 69.04 -8.71
C LEU A 28 8.71 68.89 -7.63
N SER A 29 9.98 68.60 -7.94
CA SER A 29 10.79 68.95 -9.11
C SER A 29 12.13 68.17 -9.15
N GLU A 30 12.65 68.04 -10.38
CA GLU A 30 14.04 68.10 -10.84
C GLU A 30 15.18 67.31 -10.14
N GLY A 31 15.74 66.38 -10.92
CA GLY A 31 17.16 66.40 -11.32
C GLY A 31 18.20 65.84 -10.33
N TYR A 32 18.98 64.84 -10.76
CA TYR A 32 20.44 64.96 -10.95
C TYR A 32 21.08 63.58 -11.25
N LYS A 33 21.60 63.49 -12.49
CA LYS A 33 22.82 62.79 -12.94
C LYS A 33 22.92 61.25 -12.88
N PHE A 34 22.70 60.69 -14.06
CA PHE A 34 23.51 59.63 -14.65
C PHE A 34 25.02 59.94 -14.56
N ARG A 35 25.80 59.11 -13.85
CA ARG A 35 27.18 58.77 -14.25
C ARG A 35 27.68 57.52 -13.52
N ALA A 36 27.79 56.46 -14.31
CA ALA A 36 28.80 55.40 -14.26
C ALA A 36 29.41 55.02 -12.90
N MET A 37 29.20 53.78 -12.47
CA MET A 37 30.33 52.92 -12.11
C MET A 37 29.94 51.44 -12.19
N SER A 38 30.31 50.86 -13.34
CA SER A 38 30.50 49.45 -13.58
C SER A 38 31.46 48.88 -12.52
N LYS A 39 30.95 48.34 -11.41
CA LYS A 39 31.71 47.62 -10.36
C LYS A 39 30.80 47.01 -9.29
N ALA A 40 29.71 46.36 -9.69
CA ALA A 40 28.88 45.58 -8.76
C ALA A 40 28.40 44.25 -9.36
N LEU A 41 29.12 43.74 -10.36
CA LEU A 41 28.79 42.52 -11.10
C LEU A 41 29.85 41.43 -10.89
N LEU A 42 30.38 41.30 -9.67
CA LEU A 42 31.31 40.21 -9.32
C LEU A 42 31.09 39.60 -7.92
N THR A 43 30.17 40.13 -7.11
CA THR A 43 29.90 39.62 -5.75
C THR A 43 28.51 39.00 -5.56
N ALA A 44 27.69 38.94 -6.61
CA ALA A 44 26.39 38.24 -6.59
C ALA A 44 26.45 36.81 -7.19
N GLY A 45 27.59 36.41 -7.76
CA GLY A 45 27.77 35.08 -8.38
C GLY A 45 28.32 33.99 -7.45
N ALA A 46 28.90 34.36 -6.31
CA ALA A 46 29.59 33.41 -5.42
C ALA A 46 28.70 32.89 -4.26
N ILE A 47 27.60 33.56 -3.94
CA ILE A 47 26.73 33.18 -2.81
C ILE A 47 25.72 32.10 -3.21
N LEU A 48 25.43 31.91 -4.50
CA LEU A 48 24.50 30.88 -4.98
C LEU A 48 25.10 29.45 -5.03
N LEU A 49 26.41 29.30 -4.83
CA LEU A 49 27.11 27.99 -4.90
C LEU A 49 27.26 27.28 -3.56
N LEU A 50 26.93 27.94 -2.44
CA LEU A 50 27.10 27.38 -1.09
C LEU A 50 25.85 26.65 -0.54
N SER A 51 24.72 26.73 -1.23
CA SER A 51 23.46 26.11 -0.77
C SER A 51 23.18 24.69 -1.30
N MET A 52 24.04 24.13 -2.15
CA MET A 52 23.82 22.79 -2.76
C MET A 52 24.59 21.56 -2.19
N PRO A 53 25.28 21.56 -1.03
CA PRO A 53 26.14 20.42 -0.67
C PRO A 53 25.40 19.13 -0.23
N LEU A 54 24.10 19.18 0.10
CA LEU A 54 23.37 18.02 0.61
C LEU A 54 22.80 17.12 -0.49
N TYR A 55 22.28 17.72 -1.56
CA TYR A 55 21.69 17.00 -2.69
C TYR A 55 22.70 16.06 -3.36
N ILE A 56 23.94 16.51 -3.51
CA ILE A 56 25.00 15.72 -4.14
C ILE A 56 25.37 14.53 -3.26
N SER A 57 25.48 14.72 -1.94
CA SER A 57 25.90 13.65 -1.03
C SER A 57 24.88 12.50 -0.95
N ALA A 58 23.58 12.81 -0.93
CA ALA A 58 22.52 11.79 -0.91
C ALA A 58 22.32 11.09 -2.26
N GLN A 59 22.48 11.80 -3.38
CA GLN A 59 22.44 11.20 -4.72
C GLN A 59 23.67 10.31 -4.99
N VAL A 60 24.85 10.67 -4.48
CA VAL A 60 26.08 9.89 -4.63
C VAL A 60 26.05 8.60 -3.80
N ALA A 61 25.37 8.59 -2.65
CA ALA A 61 25.23 7.38 -1.82
C ALA A 61 24.27 6.34 -2.41
N GLY A 62 23.47 6.71 -3.42
CA GLY A 62 22.42 5.88 -3.99
C GLY A 62 21.23 5.71 -3.03
N PRO A 63 20.02 5.38 -3.53
CA PRO A 63 18.90 5.09 -2.66
C PRO A 63 19.16 3.82 -1.83
N PRO A 64 18.61 3.70 -0.61
CA PRO A 64 18.58 2.44 0.11
C PRO A 64 17.89 1.35 -0.73
N ASP A 65 18.22 0.08 -0.47
CA ASP A 65 17.63 -1.05 -1.18
C ASP A 65 16.22 -1.38 -0.65
N GLU A 66 15.29 -1.73 -1.54
CA GLU A 66 13.93 -2.12 -1.20
C GLU A 66 13.92 -3.40 -0.36
N GLU A 67 14.78 -4.37 -0.67
CA GLU A 67 14.88 -5.62 0.10
C GLU A 67 15.39 -5.36 1.52
N LYS A 68 16.28 -4.38 1.69
CA LYS A 68 16.70 -3.90 3.01
C LYS A 68 15.52 -3.28 3.77
N ALA A 69 14.67 -2.50 3.10
CA ALA A 69 13.48 -1.91 3.70
C ALA A 69 12.44 -2.96 4.11
N LYS A 70 12.23 -4.01 3.30
CA LYS A 70 11.35 -5.14 3.64
C LYS A 70 11.84 -5.89 4.89
N LYS A 71 13.14 -6.17 4.99
CA LYS A 71 13.73 -6.81 6.17
C LYS A 71 13.55 -5.96 7.42
N GLU A 72 13.82 -4.66 7.33
CA GLU A 72 13.64 -3.75 8.46
C GLU A 72 12.16 -3.67 8.88
N LEU A 73 11.23 -3.64 7.93
CA LEU A 73 9.80 -3.71 8.21
C LEU A 73 9.44 -4.96 9.00
N GLN A 74 9.91 -6.14 8.59
CA GLN A 74 9.63 -7.39 9.30
C GLN A 74 10.18 -7.36 10.73
N VAL A 75 11.43 -6.92 10.91
CA VAL A 75 12.07 -6.80 12.23
C VAL A 75 11.29 -5.85 13.14
N GLN A 76 10.94 -4.67 12.65
CA GLN A 76 10.24 -3.65 13.44
C GLN A 76 8.78 -4.04 13.70
N TRP A 77 8.14 -4.71 12.75
CA TRP A 77 6.78 -5.24 12.94
C TRP A 77 6.76 -6.30 14.03
N SER A 78 7.65 -7.30 13.98
CA SER A 78 7.75 -8.34 15.03
C SER A 78 8.08 -7.76 16.41
N LYS A 79 8.83 -6.65 16.48
CA LYS A 79 9.06 -5.94 17.75
C LYS A 79 7.80 -5.23 18.27
N ARG A 80 7.05 -4.58 17.38
CA ARG A 80 5.87 -3.78 17.73
C ARG A 80 4.63 -4.64 17.99
N PHE A 81 4.51 -5.76 17.28
CA PHE A 81 3.40 -6.72 17.37
C PHE A 81 3.95 -8.15 17.48
N PRO A 82 4.49 -8.56 18.65
CA PRO A 82 5.15 -9.86 18.82
C PRO A 82 4.23 -11.08 18.61
N SER A 83 2.93 -10.87 18.79
CA SER A 83 1.91 -11.92 18.65
C SER A 83 1.37 -12.04 17.22
N ASP A 84 1.74 -11.13 16.32
CA ASP A 84 1.26 -11.13 14.94
C ASP A 84 2.17 -12.00 14.06
N LYS A 85 1.56 -12.84 13.22
CA LYS A 85 2.26 -13.58 12.17
C LYS A 85 2.15 -12.80 10.86
N ILE A 86 3.29 -12.40 10.30
CA ILE A 86 3.34 -11.77 8.97
C ILE A 86 3.05 -12.86 7.92
N LEU A 87 2.05 -12.63 7.07
CA LEU A 87 1.68 -13.54 5.99
C LEU A 87 2.29 -13.11 4.66
N ASN A 88 2.29 -11.81 4.36
CA ASN A 88 2.83 -11.27 3.12
C ASN A 88 3.26 -9.80 3.28
N VAL A 89 4.24 -9.37 2.47
CA VAL A 89 4.69 -7.98 2.34
C VAL A 89 4.80 -7.65 0.85
N GLU A 90 3.94 -6.75 0.39
CA GLU A 90 3.85 -6.35 -1.01
C GLU A 90 4.24 -4.88 -1.19
N SER A 91 4.96 -4.54 -2.25
CA SER A 91 5.38 -3.16 -2.52
C SER A 91 4.21 -2.31 -3.04
N ALA A 92 3.89 -1.24 -2.33
CA ALA A 92 2.71 -0.40 -2.56
C ALA A 92 3.01 0.85 -3.41
N GLY A 93 3.99 0.75 -4.31
CA GLY A 93 4.37 1.81 -5.26
C GLY A 93 5.84 2.18 -5.22
N LYS A 94 6.21 3.18 -6.03
CA LYS A 94 7.61 3.62 -6.16
C LYS A 94 8.09 4.33 -4.88
N PRO A 95 9.33 4.06 -4.43
CA PRO A 95 9.93 4.78 -3.30
C PRO A 95 10.00 6.28 -3.56
N ARG A 96 9.89 7.09 -2.50
CA ARG A 96 9.86 8.55 -2.60
C ARG A 96 10.93 9.20 -1.73
N LEU A 97 11.67 10.14 -2.31
CA LEU A 97 12.51 11.08 -1.58
C LEU A 97 11.62 12.17 -0.99
N ILE A 98 11.76 12.45 0.30
CA ILE A 98 11.05 13.48 1.03
C ILE A 98 12.09 14.40 1.64
N GLU A 99 12.04 15.66 1.25
CA GLU A 99 12.87 16.72 1.79
C GLU A 99 12.00 17.58 2.69
N ARG A 100 12.43 17.76 3.94
CA ARG A 100 11.78 18.68 4.86
C ARG A 100 12.77 19.79 5.21
N ASP A 101 12.35 21.01 4.92
CA ASP A 101 13.07 22.20 5.38
C ASP A 101 13.06 22.21 6.91
N SER A 102 14.23 22.36 7.50
CA SER A 102 14.35 22.48 8.95
C SER A 102 13.73 23.79 9.42
N THR A 103 12.93 23.73 10.49
CA THR A 103 12.29 24.92 11.10
C THR A 103 13.31 25.85 11.78
N GLU A 104 14.55 25.40 11.94
CA GLU A 104 15.66 26.21 12.46
C GLU A 104 16.41 26.88 11.29
N GLU A 105 16.62 28.20 11.42
CA GLU A 105 17.21 29.10 10.40
C GLU A 105 18.62 28.70 9.92
N ASN A 106 19.27 27.72 10.58
CA ASN A 106 20.63 27.25 10.26
C ASN A 106 20.76 25.71 10.23
N ALA A 107 19.67 24.96 10.34
CA ALA A 107 19.74 23.51 10.27
C ALA A 107 19.78 23.03 8.81
N LEU A 108 20.45 21.90 8.58
CA LEU A 108 20.53 21.27 7.27
C LEU A 108 19.18 20.62 6.96
N PRO A 109 18.62 20.75 5.74
CA PRO A 109 17.35 20.11 5.38
C PRO A 109 17.41 18.61 5.61
N GLU A 110 16.34 18.08 6.17
CA GLU A 110 16.24 16.68 6.53
C GLU A 110 15.82 15.87 5.29
N VAL A 111 16.74 15.04 4.79
CA VAL A 111 16.51 14.19 3.63
C VAL A 111 16.07 12.79 4.10
N ARG A 112 14.86 12.41 3.72
CA ARG A 112 14.26 11.10 4.03
C ARG A 112 13.91 10.33 2.76
N TYR A 113 14.00 9.02 2.82
CA TYR A 113 13.59 8.12 1.75
C TYR A 113 12.52 7.17 2.26
N LYS A 114 11.35 7.15 1.62
CA LYS A 114 10.18 6.37 2.05
C LYS A 114 9.87 5.26 1.06
N PHE A 115 9.87 4.02 1.55
CA PHE A 115 9.26 2.87 0.88
C PHE A 115 7.83 2.71 1.38
N SER A 116 6.93 2.32 0.50
CA SER A 116 5.53 2.03 0.87
C SER A 116 5.25 0.57 0.59
N PHE A 117 4.66 -0.12 1.56
CA PHE A 117 4.31 -1.53 1.50
C PHE A 117 2.87 -1.74 1.96
N PHE A 118 2.25 -2.83 1.50
CA PHE A 118 1.11 -3.44 2.16
C PHE A 118 1.59 -4.67 2.93
N LEU A 119 1.38 -4.64 4.24
CA LEU A 119 1.69 -5.77 5.11
C LEU A 119 0.40 -6.49 5.47
N THR A 120 0.34 -7.77 5.17
CA THR A 120 -0.76 -8.64 5.59
C THR A 120 -0.30 -9.44 6.80
N SER A 121 -0.92 -9.22 7.96
CA SER A 121 -0.63 -9.97 9.20
C SER A 121 -1.87 -10.67 9.73
N ARG A 122 -1.64 -11.80 10.42
CA ARG A 122 -2.63 -12.51 11.23
C ARG A 122 -2.35 -12.21 12.71
N LYS A 123 -3.34 -11.66 13.40
CA LYS A 123 -3.27 -11.44 14.85
C LYS A 123 -3.43 -12.75 15.61
N LYS A 124 -3.07 -12.75 16.89
CA LYS A 124 -3.28 -13.89 17.79
C LYS A 124 -4.75 -14.32 17.88
N GLU A 125 -5.69 -13.37 17.79
CA GLU A 125 -7.12 -13.69 17.78
C GLU A 125 -7.61 -14.27 16.43
N GLY A 126 -6.72 -14.47 15.46
CA GLY A 126 -7.05 -15.04 14.14
C GLY A 126 -7.44 -14.00 13.08
N GLN A 127 -7.68 -12.75 13.48
CA GLN A 127 -8.03 -11.68 12.55
C GLN A 127 -6.89 -11.43 11.54
N VAL A 128 -7.19 -11.43 10.24
CA VAL A 128 -6.24 -11.06 9.19
C VAL A 128 -6.46 -9.60 8.79
N THR A 129 -5.41 -8.80 8.84
CA THR A 129 -5.45 -7.38 8.49
C THR A 129 -4.43 -7.05 7.40
N LYS A 130 -4.81 -6.21 6.44
CA LYS A 130 -3.90 -5.56 5.48
C LYS A 130 -3.63 -4.14 5.97
N THR A 131 -2.39 -3.84 6.32
CA THR A 131 -1.97 -2.54 6.83
C THR A 131 -1.05 -1.87 5.80
N PRO A 132 -1.39 -0.67 5.32
CA PRO A 132 -0.43 0.14 4.56
C PRO A 132 0.65 0.66 5.51
N VAL A 133 1.92 0.38 5.19
CA VAL A 133 3.08 0.74 6.00
C VAL A 133 4.09 1.52 5.17
N GLY A 134 4.64 2.59 5.74
CA GLY A 134 5.76 3.33 5.18
C GLY A 134 7.03 3.09 5.96
N VAL A 135 8.09 2.58 5.32
CA VAL A 135 9.42 2.45 5.93
C VAL A 135 10.25 3.68 5.56
N ILE A 136 10.76 4.40 6.55
CA ILE A 136 11.45 5.66 6.37
C ILE A 136 12.93 5.49 6.72
N PHE A 137 13.80 5.84 5.79
CA PHE A 137 15.22 6.01 6.00
C PHE A 137 15.56 7.51 6.05
N GLN A 138 16.49 7.89 6.91
CA GLN A 138 17.04 9.24 6.98
C GLN A 138 18.48 9.22 6.49
N PHE A 139 18.86 10.20 5.68
CA PHE A 139 20.25 10.34 5.27
C PHE A 139 21.04 11.11 6.31
N VAL A 140 22.10 10.49 6.83
CA VAL A 140 23.06 11.13 7.74
C VAL A 140 24.42 11.14 7.06
N ARG A 141 24.99 12.32 6.84
CA ARG A 141 26.23 12.50 6.05
C ARG A 141 27.39 11.58 6.48
N SER A 142 27.54 11.30 7.77
CA SER A 142 28.60 10.45 8.32
C SER A 142 28.30 8.95 8.29
N LYS A 143 27.03 8.55 8.12
CA LYS A 143 26.56 7.15 8.26
C LYS A 143 25.81 6.62 7.02
N GLY A 144 25.50 7.47 6.05
CA GLY A 144 24.63 7.16 4.92
C GLY A 144 23.16 7.03 5.34
N TRP A 145 22.43 6.17 4.63
CA TRP A 145 21.01 5.90 4.90
C TRP A 145 20.82 5.00 6.12
N ILE A 146 20.22 5.57 7.16
CA ILE A 146 19.86 4.85 8.39
C ILE A 146 18.35 4.68 8.49
N PHE A 147 17.90 3.56 9.03
CA PHE A 147 16.50 3.38 9.36
C PHE A 147 16.08 4.44 10.39
N SER A 148 14.93 5.08 10.15
CA SER A 148 14.39 6.14 11.00
C SER A 148 13.12 5.66 11.70
N ASP A 149 12.09 5.27 10.95
CA ASP A 149 10.79 4.87 11.52
C ASP A 149 9.93 4.05 10.55
N ILE A 150 8.88 3.41 11.09
CA ILE A 150 7.77 2.82 10.35
C ILE A 150 6.47 3.62 10.59
N GLY A 151 5.97 4.26 9.53
CA GLY A 151 4.67 4.93 9.53
C GLY A 151 3.54 3.93 9.23
N LEU A 152 2.59 3.79 10.16
CA LEU A 152 1.42 2.92 10.01
C LEU A 152 0.20 3.74 9.59
N ALA A 153 -0.46 3.33 8.50
CA ALA A 153 -1.79 3.84 8.18
C ALA A 153 -2.89 2.98 8.85
N ARG A 154 -4.16 3.34 8.65
CA ARG A 154 -5.30 2.58 9.15
C ARG A 154 -5.29 1.17 8.54
N SER A 155 -5.26 0.14 9.39
CA SER A 155 -5.39 -1.26 8.98
C SER A 155 -6.79 -1.56 8.45
N VAL A 156 -6.87 -2.33 7.37
CA VAL A 156 -8.13 -2.86 6.83
C VAL A 156 -8.24 -4.32 7.25
N THR A 157 -9.34 -4.67 7.91
CA THR A 157 -9.64 -6.07 8.24
C THR A 157 -10.03 -6.80 6.96
N ILE A 158 -9.28 -7.85 6.61
CA ILE A 158 -9.62 -8.74 5.50
C ILE A 158 -10.57 -9.83 5.99
N THR A 159 -10.27 -10.43 7.14
CA THR A 159 -11.10 -11.48 7.74
C THR A 159 -11.22 -11.27 9.25
N GLU A 160 -12.41 -11.54 9.80
CA GLU A 160 -12.64 -11.53 11.25
C GLU A 160 -12.13 -12.81 11.90
N ALA A 161 -12.01 -12.80 13.22
CA ALA A 161 -11.64 -13.98 14.01
C ALA A 161 -12.61 -15.15 13.72
N GLY A 162 -12.05 -16.34 13.43
CA GLY A 162 -12.83 -17.53 13.07
C GLY A 162 -13.18 -17.67 11.58
N LYS A 163 -13.00 -16.61 10.78
CA LYS A 163 -13.23 -16.59 9.32
C LYS A 163 -11.90 -16.65 8.54
N GLU A 164 -10.91 -17.29 9.13
CA GLU A 164 -9.54 -17.36 8.60
C GLU A 164 -9.50 -18.07 7.24
N PRO A 165 -8.61 -17.68 6.31
CA PRO A 165 -8.28 -18.56 5.19
C PRO A 165 -7.59 -19.84 5.68
N PRO A 166 -7.71 -20.96 4.95
CA PRO A 166 -6.85 -22.11 5.17
C PRO A 166 -5.38 -21.68 5.08
N SER A 167 -4.49 -22.39 5.78
CA SER A 167 -3.05 -22.16 5.60
C SER A 167 -2.65 -22.41 4.13
N LYS A 168 -1.52 -21.85 3.68
CA LYS A 168 -1.08 -22.06 2.29
C LYS A 168 -0.94 -23.55 2.02
N GLU A 169 -0.32 -24.28 2.94
CA GLU A 169 -0.10 -25.72 2.84
C GLU A 169 -1.43 -26.50 2.81
N GLU A 170 -2.38 -26.13 3.67
CA GLU A 170 -3.72 -26.72 3.70
C GLU A 170 -4.53 -26.44 2.42
N ALA A 171 -4.45 -25.22 1.88
CA ALA A 171 -5.11 -24.87 0.63
C ALA A 171 -4.56 -25.68 -0.55
N TYR A 172 -3.24 -25.82 -0.64
CA TYR A 172 -2.60 -26.65 -1.66
C TYR A 172 -3.05 -28.11 -1.55
N GLN A 173 -3.06 -28.68 -0.33
CA GLN A 173 -3.49 -30.05 -0.12
C GLN A 173 -4.96 -30.26 -0.52
N LEU A 174 -5.88 -29.39 -0.07
CA LEU A 174 -7.30 -29.50 -0.39
C LEU A 174 -7.56 -29.42 -1.90
N ILE A 175 -6.84 -28.56 -2.61
CA ILE A 175 -6.99 -28.38 -4.06
C ILE A 175 -6.36 -29.57 -4.81
N GLU A 176 -5.20 -30.04 -4.36
CA GLU A 176 -4.56 -31.25 -4.92
C GLU A 176 -5.45 -32.49 -4.75
N ASP A 177 -6.02 -32.68 -3.56
CA ASP A 177 -6.97 -33.77 -3.28
C ASP A 177 -8.20 -33.67 -4.19
N ALA A 178 -8.74 -32.47 -4.39
CA ALA A 178 -9.88 -32.25 -5.28
C ALA A 178 -9.56 -32.48 -6.77
N ILE A 179 -8.35 -32.14 -7.23
CA ILE A 179 -7.88 -32.43 -8.59
C ILE A 179 -7.73 -33.94 -8.79
N ASN A 180 -7.14 -34.63 -7.81
CA ASN A 180 -6.96 -36.08 -7.84
C ASN A 180 -8.31 -36.82 -7.80
N GLU A 181 -9.27 -36.31 -7.02
CA GLU A 181 -10.64 -36.85 -6.99
C GLU A 181 -11.35 -36.66 -8.34
N ASP A 182 -11.26 -35.47 -8.95
CA ASP A 182 -11.92 -35.16 -10.22
C ASP A 182 -11.40 -35.99 -11.40
N ARG A 183 -10.08 -36.24 -11.42
CA ARG A 183 -9.43 -37.06 -12.45
C ARG A 183 -9.52 -38.57 -12.20
N GLY A 184 -9.97 -38.96 -11.01
CA GLY A 184 -10.09 -40.34 -10.59
C GLY A 184 -8.76 -41.02 -10.29
N LYS A 185 -8.85 -42.19 -9.64
CA LYS A 185 -7.72 -42.98 -9.09
C LYS A 185 -6.64 -43.42 -10.11
N ALA A 186 -6.84 -43.16 -11.40
CA ALA A 186 -5.93 -43.53 -12.47
C ALA A 186 -4.89 -42.45 -12.80
N ALA A 187 -5.16 -41.18 -12.47
CA ALA A 187 -4.19 -40.11 -12.61
C ALA A 187 -3.17 -40.23 -11.46
N LYS A 188 -1.92 -40.58 -11.81
CA LYS A 188 -0.81 -40.45 -10.87
C LYS A 188 -0.59 -38.96 -10.61
N SER A 189 -0.42 -38.64 -9.32
CA SER A 189 0.11 -37.41 -8.71
C SER A 189 0.30 -36.20 -9.63
N ILE A 190 -0.24 -35.06 -9.19
CA ILE A 190 0.08 -33.76 -9.76
C ILE A 190 1.60 -33.54 -9.70
N ASP A 191 2.20 -33.19 -10.84
CA ASP A 191 3.64 -32.96 -10.96
C ASP A 191 4.01 -31.54 -10.46
N SER A 192 3.12 -30.58 -10.67
CA SER A 192 3.27 -29.19 -10.22
C SER A 192 1.91 -28.53 -10.07
N LEU A 193 1.71 -27.77 -9.00
CA LEU A 193 0.53 -26.94 -8.74
C LEU A 193 0.97 -25.51 -8.47
N ARG A 194 0.42 -24.55 -9.20
CA ARG A 194 0.64 -23.13 -9.00
C ARG A 194 -0.69 -22.45 -8.79
N LEU A 195 -0.80 -21.74 -7.66
CA LEU A 195 -2.01 -21.01 -7.27
C LEU A 195 -1.73 -19.52 -7.18
N SER A 196 -2.71 -18.73 -7.60
CA SER A 196 -2.75 -17.28 -7.43
C SER A 196 -2.96 -16.89 -5.96
N VAL A 197 -2.83 -15.60 -5.68
CA VAL A 197 -3.19 -15.05 -4.36
C VAL A 197 -4.71 -15.17 -4.20
N PRO A 198 -5.20 -15.76 -3.10
CA PRO A 198 -6.63 -15.99 -2.95
C PRO A 198 -7.42 -14.69 -2.82
N GLU A 199 -8.57 -14.65 -3.49
CA GLU A 199 -9.56 -13.60 -3.34
C GLU A 199 -10.58 -14.01 -2.27
N PHE A 200 -10.77 -13.16 -1.28
CA PHE A 200 -11.79 -13.37 -0.25
C PHE A 200 -13.15 -12.88 -0.73
N GLY A 201 -14.18 -13.67 -0.47
CA GLY A 201 -15.55 -13.20 -0.52
C GLY A 201 -16.44 -13.85 0.52
N GLN A 202 -17.60 -13.23 0.69
CA GLN A 202 -18.57 -13.62 1.70
C GLN A 202 -19.97 -13.53 1.10
N ASN A 203 -20.72 -14.62 1.24
CA ASN A 203 -22.15 -14.64 0.96
C ASN A 203 -22.88 -14.63 2.30
N ALA A 204 -23.50 -13.50 2.62
CA ALA A 204 -24.38 -13.38 3.78
C ALA A 204 -25.84 -13.43 3.31
N THR A 205 -26.52 -14.53 3.59
CA THR A 205 -27.99 -14.62 3.49
C THR A 205 -28.56 -14.54 4.91
N LEU A 206 -29.82 -14.12 5.06
CA LEU A 206 -30.52 -13.92 6.35
C LEU A 206 -30.31 -15.04 7.40
N ASN A 207 -30.08 -16.28 6.95
CA ASN A 207 -29.93 -17.46 7.82
C ASN A 207 -28.61 -18.24 7.62
N LYS A 208 -27.74 -17.82 6.70
CA LYS A 208 -26.48 -18.53 6.40
C LYS A 208 -25.43 -17.54 5.95
N GLU A 209 -24.33 -17.52 6.68
CA GLU A 209 -23.14 -16.78 6.30
C GLU A 209 -22.08 -17.82 5.89
N GLN A 210 -21.56 -17.63 4.69
CA GLN A 210 -20.62 -18.53 4.04
C GLN A 210 -19.42 -17.71 3.54
N PHE A 211 -18.22 -18.16 3.87
CA PHE A 211 -16.97 -17.55 3.44
C PHE A 211 -16.37 -18.40 2.34
N TRP A 212 -15.77 -17.74 1.36
CA TRP A 212 -15.07 -18.42 0.30
C TRP A 212 -13.75 -17.72 -0.03
N PHE A 213 -12.76 -18.54 -0.36
CA PHE A 213 -11.49 -18.10 -0.91
C PHE A 213 -11.37 -18.67 -2.32
N ARG A 214 -11.34 -17.78 -3.31
CA ARG A 214 -11.24 -18.12 -4.72
C ARG A 214 -9.77 -18.16 -5.11
N TYR A 215 -9.36 -19.27 -5.71
CA TYR A 215 -8.03 -19.50 -6.25
C TYR A 215 -8.15 -19.69 -7.76
N GLU A 216 -7.22 -19.10 -8.47
CA GLU A 216 -6.96 -19.40 -9.88
C GLU A 216 -5.63 -20.13 -9.96
N GLY A 217 -5.47 -21.06 -10.88
CA GLY A 217 -4.22 -21.79 -10.96
C GLY A 217 -3.95 -22.50 -12.27
N GLU A 218 -2.77 -23.08 -12.29
CA GLU A 218 -2.30 -24.01 -13.31
C GLU A 218 -1.72 -25.24 -12.63
N TYR A 219 -1.93 -26.41 -13.21
CA TYR A 219 -1.30 -27.64 -12.75
C TYR A 219 -0.83 -28.52 -13.89
N GLU A 220 0.26 -29.22 -13.63
CA GLU A 220 0.84 -30.21 -14.52
C GLU A 220 0.62 -31.61 -13.95
N SER A 221 0.42 -32.57 -14.82
CA SER A 221 0.11 -33.94 -14.44
C SER A 221 0.55 -34.89 -15.55
N THR A 222 0.94 -36.10 -15.19
CA THR A 222 1.31 -37.11 -16.17
C THR A 222 0.19 -38.16 -16.26
N GLU A 223 -0.48 -38.22 -17.41
CA GLU A 223 -1.55 -39.18 -17.67
C GLU A 223 -1.13 -40.11 -18.81
N ASN A 224 -1.09 -41.42 -18.54
CA ASN A 224 -0.73 -42.45 -19.51
C ASN A 224 0.62 -42.22 -20.23
N GLY A 225 1.58 -41.58 -19.54
CA GLY A 225 2.91 -41.28 -20.07
C GLY A 225 3.01 -39.94 -20.81
N SER A 226 1.89 -39.25 -21.04
CA SER A 226 1.86 -37.91 -21.62
C SER A 226 1.72 -36.86 -20.52
N LYS A 227 2.54 -35.82 -20.58
CA LYS A 227 2.37 -34.66 -19.70
C LYS A 227 1.20 -33.81 -20.19
N ILE A 228 0.32 -33.44 -19.26
CA ILE A 228 -0.84 -32.59 -19.50
C ILE A 228 -0.72 -31.38 -18.60
N ILE A 229 -0.82 -30.19 -19.19
CA ILE A 229 -0.95 -28.93 -18.47
C ILE A 229 -2.41 -28.50 -18.50
N CYS A 230 -2.96 -28.18 -17.33
CA CYS A 230 -4.27 -27.55 -17.22
C CYS A 230 -4.08 -26.13 -16.69
N SER A 231 -4.51 -25.16 -17.49
CA SER A 231 -4.44 -23.75 -17.15
C SER A 231 -5.82 -23.19 -16.83
N ASP A 232 -5.83 -22.06 -16.12
CA ASP A 232 -7.01 -21.22 -15.90
C ASP A 232 -8.15 -21.93 -15.15
N PHE A 233 -7.81 -22.90 -14.29
CA PHE A 233 -8.83 -23.48 -13.41
C PHE A 233 -9.16 -22.50 -12.28
N VAL A 234 -10.41 -22.51 -11.86
CA VAL A 234 -10.94 -21.65 -10.80
C VAL A 234 -11.63 -22.51 -9.76
N ILE A 235 -11.17 -22.41 -8.52
CA ILE A 235 -11.66 -23.22 -7.41
C ILE A 235 -11.93 -22.36 -6.19
N ARG A 236 -13.00 -22.66 -5.46
CA ARG A 236 -13.37 -21.98 -4.22
C ARG A 236 -13.23 -22.92 -3.04
N LEU A 237 -12.48 -22.48 -2.04
CA LEU A 237 -12.47 -23.11 -0.72
C LEU A 237 -13.51 -22.42 0.14
N VAL A 238 -14.54 -23.16 0.53
CA VAL A 238 -15.76 -22.64 1.13
C VAL A 238 -15.93 -23.16 2.55
N LYS A 239 -16.29 -22.27 3.48
CA LYS A 239 -16.52 -22.60 4.89
C LYS A 239 -17.77 -21.91 5.41
N GLU A 240 -18.64 -22.71 6.02
CA GLU A 240 -19.82 -22.21 6.75
C GLU A 240 -19.39 -21.73 8.14
N VAL A 241 -20.07 -20.71 8.72
CA VAL A 241 -19.71 -20.06 10.01
C VAL A 241 -19.46 -21.01 11.18
N ASN A 242 -20.00 -22.23 11.15
CA ASN A 242 -19.83 -23.23 12.21
C ASN A 242 -19.18 -24.55 11.73
N SER A 243 -18.72 -24.61 10.47
CA SER A 243 -17.99 -25.78 9.98
C SER A 243 -16.52 -25.67 10.38
N ILE A 244 -15.92 -26.78 10.80
CA ILE A 244 -14.47 -26.86 10.99
C ILE A 244 -13.79 -27.07 9.63
N ASN A 245 -14.44 -27.80 8.73
CA ASN A 245 -13.87 -28.27 7.48
C ASN A 245 -14.14 -27.28 6.34
N TRP A 246 -13.13 -27.09 5.51
CA TRP A 246 -13.25 -26.48 4.19
C TRP A 246 -13.89 -27.46 3.22
N LYS A 247 -14.81 -26.97 2.40
CA LYS A 247 -15.36 -27.67 1.25
C LYS A 247 -14.72 -27.10 -0.01
N VAL A 248 -14.44 -27.95 -0.98
CA VAL A 248 -13.89 -27.54 -2.26
C VAL A 248 -15.04 -27.46 -3.27
N GLU A 249 -15.17 -26.33 -3.95
CA GLU A 249 -16.17 -26.09 -4.99
C GLU A 249 -15.48 -25.64 -6.27
N TRP A 250 -15.66 -26.40 -7.35
CA TRP A 250 -15.17 -26.05 -8.68
C TRP A 250 -16.04 -24.94 -9.29
N GLU A 251 -15.42 -23.82 -9.67
CA GLU A 251 -16.07 -22.77 -10.45
C GLU A 251 -15.80 -22.96 -11.94
N ASP A 252 -14.54 -23.25 -12.31
CA ASP A 252 -14.12 -23.62 -13.65
C ASP A 252 -13.01 -24.68 -13.56
N LYS A 253 -13.07 -25.71 -14.39
CA LYS A 253 -12.01 -26.74 -14.47
C LYS A 253 -10.85 -26.34 -15.36
N GLY A 254 -10.99 -25.22 -16.07
CA GLY A 254 -9.97 -24.70 -16.97
C GLY A 254 -9.83 -25.54 -18.25
N LYS A 255 -8.69 -25.38 -18.92
CA LYS A 255 -8.40 -26.07 -20.20
C LYS A 255 -7.15 -26.92 -20.06
N CYS A 256 -7.30 -28.21 -20.35
CA CYS A 256 -6.20 -29.17 -20.32
C CYS A 256 -5.68 -29.44 -21.74
N LYS A 257 -4.36 -29.39 -21.91
CA LYS A 257 -3.69 -29.68 -23.18
C LYS A 257 -2.49 -30.59 -22.93
N PRO A 258 -2.21 -31.56 -23.83
CA PRO A 258 -0.94 -32.27 -23.79
C PRO A 258 0.21 -31.27 -24.01
N ILE A 259 1.27 -31.43 -23.24
CA ILE A 259 2.54 -30.77 -23.48
C ILE A 259 3.20 -31.59 -24.58
N ASP A 260 2.99 -31.20 -25.84
CA ASP A 260 3.72 -31.80 -26.95
C ASP A 260 5.22 -31.52 -26.72
N GLU A 261 6.01 -32.59 -26.59
CA GLU A 261 7.48 -32.49 -26.54
C GLU A 261 7.96 -31.81 -27.84
N GLN A 262 8.44 -30.58 -27.73
CA GLN A 262 9.29 -29.96 -28.76
C GLN A 262 10.72 -30.48 -28.63
#